data_AF-A0A9D5VD87-F1
#
_entry.id   AF-A0A9D5VD87-F1
#
_cell.length_a   1.000
_cell.length_b   1.000
_cell.length_c   1.000
_cell.angle_alpha   90.00
_cell.angle_beta   90.00
_cell.angle_gamma   90.00
#
_symmetry.space_group_name_H-M   'P 1'
#
loop_
_entity.id
_entity.type
_entity.pdbx_description
1 polymer ?
#
loop_
_entity_poly.entity_id
_entity_poly.type
_entity_poly.pdbx_seq_one_letter_code
_entity_poly.pdbx_strand_id
1 'polypeptide(L)'
;MSVSIAENTRHADLRALFTSFLTAAQTRCFSKVGLAIHGTNRENVLTASAANFTIDSQFYTLAAQAEIDISAISGYTPTVLATGKSRWYLFCLSTASALSVVEGSVVTSSADAVMPDPGTTVCPFCAILVANATGSNFTLGTTALNTANITATYVDLSRPLSGAGAITI
;
A
#
# COMPACT_ATOMS: atom_id res chain seq x y z
N MET A 1 15.08 6.93 48.87
CA MET A 1 14.16 7.77 48.06
C MET A 1 14.36 7.61 46.55
N SER A 2 15.26 6.73 46.07
CA SER A 2 15.58 6.54 44.64
C SER A 2 14.74 5.47 43.92
N VAL A 3 14.03 4.61 44.66
CA VAL A 3 13.25 3.48 44.09
C VAL A 3 11.98 3.96 43.37
N SER A 4 11.35 5.05 43.83
CA SER A 4 10.09 5.54 43.26
C SER A 4 10.25 6.17 41.86
N ILE A 5 11.39 6.78 41.55
CA ILE A 5 11.65 7.39 40.24
C ILE A 5 11.76 6.30 39.16
N ALA A 6 12.48 5.21 39.46
CA ALA A 6 12.66 4.10 38.51
C ALA A 6 11.36 3.30 38.24
N GLU A 7 10.42 3.25 39.20
CA GLU A 7 9.10 2.64 38.99
C GLU A 7 8.21 3.52 38.11
N ASN A 8 8.22 4.83 38.32
CA ASN A 8 7.44 5.76 37.50
C ASN A 8 7.89 5.77 36.04
N THR A 9 9.19 5.70 35.76
CA THR A 9 9.71 5.61 34.37
C THR A 9 9.24 4.33 33.69
N ARG A 10 9.33 3.17 34.37
CA ARG A 10 8.88 1.88 33.80
C ARG A 10 7.39 1.86 33.44
N HIS A 11 6.54 2.47 34.27
CA HIS A 11 5.11 2.58 33.96
C HIS A 11 4.84 3.54 32.79
N ALA A 12 5.62 4.61 32.65
CA ALA A 12 5.50 5.51 31.51
C ALA A 12 5.88 4.81 30.19
N ASP A 13 6.98 4.05 30.20
CA ASP A 13 7.44 3.30 29.02
C ASP A 13 6.44 2.22 28.61
N LEU A 14 5.86 1.49 29.57
CA LEU A 14 4.84 0.49 29.29
C LEU A 14 3.57 1.09 28.68
N ARG A 15 3.14 2.25 29.18
CA ARG A 15 1.98 2.98 28.62
C ARG A 15 2.28 3.46 27.20
N ALA A 16 3.46 4.02 26.97
CA ALA A 16 3.88 4.44 25.64
C ALA A 16 3.89 3.27 24.66
N LEU A 17 4.47 2.13 25.06
CA LEU A 17 4.47 0.90 24.25
C LEU A 17 3.06 0.41 23.94
N PHE A 18 2.17 0.38 24.93
CA PHE A 18 0.79 -0.05 24.74
C PHE A 18 0.01 0.89 23.82
N THR A 19 0.16 2.21 23.98
CA THR A 19 -0.42 3.20 23.07
C THR A 19 0.11 3.02 21.66
N SER A 20 1.42 2.84 21.47
CA SER A 20 2.00 2.58 20.16
C SER A 20 1.46 1.30 19.52
N PHE A 21 1.29 0.23 20.31
CA PHE A 21 0.68 -1.01 19.83
C PHE A 21 -0.78 -0.82 19.41
N LEU A 22 -1.57 -0.11 20.22
CA LEU A 22 -2.96 0.18 19.87
C LEU A 22 -3.06 1.02 18.61
N THR A 23 -2.32 2.13 18.52
CA THR A 23 -2.27 2.99 17.32
C THR A 23 -1.89 2.20 16.08
N ALA A 24 -0.87 1.33 16.19
CA ALA A 24 -0.48 0.41 15.14
C ALA A 24 -1.58 -0.55 14.69
N ALA A 25 -2.51 -0.92 15.59
CA ALA A 25 -3.58 -1.85 15.30
C ALA A 25 -4.88 -1.18 14.81
N GLN A 26 -4.99 0.16 14.88
CA GLN A 26 -6.25 0.87 14.55
C GLN A 26 -6.55 0.87 13.05
N THR A 27 -5.51 0.95 12.22
CA THR A 27 -5.65 1.03 10.76
C THR A 27 -5.00 -0.17 10.08
N ARG A 28 -5.83 -1.11 9.59
CA ARG A 28 -5.34 -2.36 8.99
C ARG A 28 -6.39 -3.08 8.15
N CYS A 29 -5.92 -3.81 7.15
CA CYS A 29 -6.73 -4.73 6.36
C CYS A 29 -6.65 -6.13 6.98
N PHE A 30 -7.80 -6.80 7.14
CA PHE A 30 -7.91 -8.13 7.73
C PHE A 30 -8.08 -9.23 6.69
N SER A 31 -8.17 -8.86 5.41
CA SER A 31 -8.52 -9.77 4.32
C SER A 31 -7.43 -9.81 3.25
N LYS A 32 -7.21 -10.99 2.68
CA LYS A 32 -6.51 -11.14 1.41
C LYS A 32 -7.50 -10.81 0.29
N VAL A 33 -7.34 -9.65 -0.33
CA VAL A 33 -8.20 -9.17 -1.43
C VAL A 33 -7.94 -9.88 -2.76
N GLY A 34 -6.74 -10.44 -2.94
CA GLY A 34 -6.36 -11.09 -4.20
C GLY A 34 -6.29 -10.09 -5.34
N LEU A 35 -5.45 -9.06 -5.20
CA LEU A 35 -5.22 -8.08 -6.26
C LEU A 35 -4.63 -8.77 -7.49
N ALA A 36 -5.24 -8.56 -8.65
CA ALA A 36 -4.76 -9.10 -9.92
C ALA A 36 -4.94 -8.08 -11.05
N ILE A 37 -4.21 -8.29 -12.15
CA ILE A 37 -4.43 -7.57 -13.42
C ILE A 37 -5.81 -7.92 -13.94
N HIS A 38 -6.56 -6.93 -14.39
CA HIS A 38 -7.83 -7.18 -15.06
C HIS A 38 -7.60 -7.82 -16.45
N GLY A 39 -8.36 -8.86 -16.78
CA GLY A 39 -8.07 -9.69 -17.97
C GLY A 39 -8.23 -8.95 -19.31
N THR A 40 -9.24 -8.07 -19.39
CA THR A 40 -9.59 -7.30 -20.59
C THR A 40 -8.88 -5.95 -20.62
N ASN A 41 -9.03 -5.17 -19.55
CA ASN A 41 -8.45 -3.82 -19.39
C ASN A 41 -7.18 -3.95 -18.56
N ARG A 42 -6.08 -4.32 -19.21
CA ARG A 42 -4.85 -4.81 -18.54
C ARG A 42 -4.03 -3.71 -17.85
N GLU A 43 -4.42 -2.47 -18.06
CA GLU A 43 -3.96 -1.28 -17.34
C GLU A 43 -4.64 -1.13 -15.96
N ASN A 44 -5.77 -1.83 -15.76
CA ASN A 44 -6.57 -1.83 -14.55
C ASN A 44 -6.31 -3.08 -13.68
N VAL A 45 -6.83 -3.04 -12.46
CA VAL A 45 -6.73 -4.12 -11.48
C VAL A 45 -8.10 -4.57 -11.03
N LEU A 46 -8.18 -5.73 -10.36
CA LEU A 46 -9.41 -6.23 -9.75
C LEU A 46 -9.14 -6.77 -8.34
N THR A 47 -10.19 -6.93 -7.54
CA THR A 47 -10.13 -7.68 -6.28
C THR A 47 -11.00 -8.92 -6.37
N ALA A 48 -10.43 -10.09 -6.10
CA ALA A 48 -11.12 -11.37 -6.15
C ALA A 48 -12.06 -11.59 -4.95
N SER A 49 -11.94 -10.81 -3.88
CA SER A 49 -12.71 -10.95 -2.65
C SER A 49 -12.96 -9.61 -1.98
N ALA A 50 -14.01 -9.56 -1.15
CA ALA A 50 -14.29 -8.42 -0.30
C ALA A 50 -13.16 -8.21 0.73
N ALA A 51 -12.92 -6.95 1.10
CA ALA A 51 -11.91 -6.57 2.09
C ALA A 51 -12.59 -6.04 3.35
N ASN A 52 -12.33 -6.65 4.51
CA ASN A 52 -12.65 -6.03 5.79
C ASN A 52 -11.43 -5.25 6.28
N PHE A 53 -11.64 -4.00 6.67
CA PHE A 53 -10.56 -3.14 7.11
C PHE A 53 -11.01 -2.23 8.25
N THR A 54 -10.04 -1.68 8.98
CA THR A 54 -10.28 -0.62 9.94
C THR A 54 -9.47 0.62 9.60
N ILE A 55 -10.04 1.78 9.93
CA ILE A 55 -9.36 3.08 9.97
C ILE A 55 -9.76 3.72 11.29
N ASP A 56 -8.80 4.17 12.09
CA ASP A 56 -9.06 4.78 13.41
C ASP A 56 -10.00 3.93 14.29
N SER A 57 -9.82 2.61 14.27
CA SER A 57 -10.62 1.63 15.01
C SER A 57 -12.10 1.49 14.57
N GLN A 58 -12.51 2.11 13.47
CA GLN A 58 -13.84 1.88 12.88
C GLN A 58 -13.76 0.80 11.80
N PHE A 59 -14.74 -0.11 11.76
CA PHE A 59 -14.80 -1.20 10.78
C PHE A 59 -15.52 -0.79 9.51
N TYR A 60 -14.94 -1.17 8.38
CA TYR A 60 -15.45 -0.92 7.04
C TYR A 60 -15.31 -2.18 6.18
N THR A 61 -16.05 -2.20 5.07
CA THR A 61 -15.95 -3.26 4.07
C THR A 61 -15.87 -2.65 2.68
N LEU A 62 -14.92 -3.13 1.88
CA LEU A 62 -14.89 -2.96 0.44
C LEU A 62 -15.48 -4.22 -0.21
N ALA A 63 -16.49 -4.06 -1.06
CA ALA A 63 -16.99 -5.17 -1.87
C ALA A 63 -15.94 -5.61 -2.91
N ALA A 64 -15.98 -6.87 -3.33
CA ALA A 64 -15.14 -7.32 -4.45
C ALA A 64 -15.40 -6.45 -5.69
N GLN A 65 -14.33 -5.97 -6.31
CA GLN A 65 -14.36 -5.10 -7.48
C GLN A 65 -13.98 -5.94 -8.68
N ALA A 66 -14.94 -6.16 -9.59
CA ALA A 66 -14.66 -6.83 -10.86
C ALA A 66 -13.66 -6.04 -11.71
N GLU A 67 -13.64 -4.71 -11.53
CA GLU A 67 -12.68 -3.80 -12.13
C GLU A 67 -12.48 -2.59 -11.21
N ILE A 68 -11.22 -2.20 -11.05
CA ILE A 68 -10.78 -0.93 -10.49
C ILE A 68 -10.13 -0.18 -11.64
N ASP A 69 -10.86 0.77 -12.20
CA ASP A 69 -10.32 1.69 -13.20
C ASP A 69 -9.39 2.70 -12.50
N ILE A 70 -8.08 2.51 -12.69
CA ILE A 70 -7.07 3.34 -12.04
C ILE A 70 -7.08 4.75 -12.62
N SER A 71 -7.42 4.90 -13.91
CA SER A 71 -7.49 6.20 -14.57
C SER A 71 -8.64 7.07 -14.06
N ALA A 72 -9.66 6.44 -13.46
CA ALA A 72 -10.84 7.09 -12.91
C ALA A 72 -10.74 7.37 -11.39
N ILE A 73 -9.62 7.04 -10.74
CA ILE A 73 -9.43 7.32 -9.31
C ILE A 73 -9.40 8.83 -9.08
N SER A 74 -10.38 9.34 -8.34
CA SER A 74 -10.52 10.77 -8.06
C SER A 74 -9.29 11.32 -7.33
N GLY A 75 -8.73 12.42 -7.86
CA GLY A 75 -7.57 13.09 -7.27
C GLY A 75 -6.23 12.37 -7.48
N TYR A 76 -6.21 11.24 -8.19
CA TYR A 76 -4.98 10.56 -8.57
C TYR A 76 -4.55 10.96 -9.98
N THR A 77 -3.30 11.36 -10.13
CA THR A 77 -2.67 11.59 -11.44
C THR A 77 -1.39 10.77 -11.48
N PRO A 78 -1.36 9.66 -12.25
CA PRO A 78 -0.20 8.78 -12.29
C PRO A 78 1.03 9.52 -12.81
N THR A 79 2.18 9.32 -12.17
CA THR A 79 3.44 9.84 -12.70
C THR A 79 4.15 8.80 -13.54
N VAL A 80 4.83 9.27 -14.60
CA VAL A 80 5.51 8.41 -15.56
C VAL A 80 6.69 7.69 -14.91
N LEU A 81 6.74 6.37 -15.08
CA LEU A 81 7.88 5.53 -14.76
C LEU A 81 8.71 5.29 -16.03
N ALA A 82 9.85 5.97 -16.13
CA ALA A 82 10.75 5.85 -17.28
C ALA A 82 11.33 4.43 -17.44
N THR A 83 11.85 4.14 -18.63
CA THR A 83 12.59 2.90 -18.91
C THR A 83 13.75 2.69 -17.95
N GLY A 84 13.96 1.45 -17.53
CA GLY A 84 15.03 1.04 -16.61
C GLY A 84 14.79 1.48 -15.17
N LYS A 85 13.55 1.81 -14.80
CA LYS A 85 13.18 2.26 -13.46
C LYS A 85 12.15 1.34 -12.82
N SER A 86 12.14 1.34 -11.50
CA SER A 86 11.18 0.60 -10.67
C SER A 86 10.56 1.50 -9.61
N ARG A 87 9.35 1.16 -9.14
CA ARG A 87 8.72 1.76 -7.95
C ARG A 87 7.58 0.91 -7.40
N TRP A 88 7.25 1.12 -6.14
CA TRP A 88 6.02 0.63 -5.53
C TRP A 88 4.81 1.53 -5.80
N TYR A 89 3.66 0.92 -6.03
CA TYR A 89 2.35 1.55 -6.05
C TYR A 89 1.51 0.92 -4.94
N LEU A 90 1.20 1.70 -3.92
CA LEU A 90 0.47 1.25 -2.74
C LEU A 90 -1.00 1.64 -2.87
N PHE A 91 -1.89 0.66 -2.87
CA PHE A 91 -3.32 0.90 -2.94
C PHE A 91 -3.90 0.97 -1.52
N CYS A 92 -4.69 2.02 -1.29
CA CYS A 92 -5.26 2.32 0.02
C CYS A 92 -6.76 2.56 -0.08
N LEU A 93 -7.46 2.28 1.02
CA LEU A 93 -8.89 2.50 1.20
C LEU A 93 -9.11 3.65 2.17
N SER A 94 -10.05 4.54 1.85
CA SER A 94 -10.53 5.58 2.77
C SER A 94 -11.77 5.11 3.53
N THR A 95 -12.22 5.93 4.48
CA THR A 95 -13.47 5.69 5.24
C THR A 95 -14.72 5.68 4.37
N ALA A 96 -14.66 6.24 3.15
CA ALA A 96 -15.73 6.18 2.15
C ALA A 96 -15.63 4.93 1.25
N SER A 97 -14.75 3.97 1.58
CA SER A 97 -14.37 2.86 0.71
C SER A 97 -13.85 3.31 -0.66
N ALA A 98 -13.39 4.56 -0.77
CA ALA A 98 -12.79 5.08 -1.98
C ALA A 98 -11.35 4.57 -2.08
N LEU A 99 -10.93 4.20 -3.28
CA LEU A 99 -9.58 3.78 -3.59
C LEU A 99 -8.69 4.99 -3.77
N SER A 100 -7.44 4.85 -3.35
CA SER A 100 -6.37 5.82 -3.59
C SER A 100 -5.07 5.06 -3.85
N VAL A 101 -4.16 5.70 -4.58
CA VAL A 101 -2.83 5.14 -4.89
C VAL A 101 -1.77 6.10 -4.37
N VAL A 102 -0.84 5.56 -3.60
CA VAL A 102 0.36 6.27 -3.16
C VAL A 102 1.55 5.68 -3.91
N GLU A 103 2.33 6.54 -4.58
CA GLU A 103 3.48 6.09 -5.35
C GLU A 103 4.77 6.24 -4.53
N GLY A 104 5.59 5.18 -4.52
CA GLY A 104 6.93 5.20 -3.92
C GLY A 104 7.93 6.00 -4.75
N SER A 105 9.16 6.14 -4.25
CA SER A 105 10.24 6.77 -5.00
C SER A 105 10.62 5.96 -6.25
N VAL A 106 11.06 6.66 -7.30
CA VAL A 106 11.58 6.04 -8.52
C VAL A 106 13.03 5.64 -8.30
N VAL A 107 13.34 4.37 -8.52
CA VAL A 107 14.68 3.79 -8.33
C VAL A 107 15.14 3.04 -9.58
N THR A 108 16.44 2.80 -9.72
CA THR A 108 17.00 2.07 -10.88
C THR A 108 16.88 0.55 -10.71
N SER A 109 16.98 0.06 -9.46
CA SER A 109 16.81 -1.36 -9.14
C SER A 109 15.55 -1.57 -8.33
N SER A 110 14.79 -2.63 -8.63
CA SER A 110 13.61 -3.02 -7.86
C SER A 110 13.95 -3.37 -6.41
N ALA A 111 15.17 -3.84 -6.13
CA ALA A 111 15.64 -4.15 -4.78
C ALA A 111 15.80 -2.90 -3.89
N ASP A 112 15.98 -1.73 -4.50
CA ASP A 112 16.11 -0.45 -3.78
C ASP A 112 14.75 0.24 -3.58
N ALA A 113 13.67 -0.33 -4.13
CA ALA A 113 12.35 0.29 -4.08
C ALA A 113 11.77 0.17 -2.66
N VAL A 114 11.46 1.32 -2.06
CA VAL A 114 10.85 1.40 -0.73
C VAL A 114 9.35 1.56 -0.85
N MET A 115 8.59 0.82 -0.05
CA MET A 115 7.13 0.97 0.04
C MET A 115 6.80 2.40 0.52
N PRO A 116 5.93 3.15 -0.16
CA PRO A 116 5.54 4.47 0.32
C PRO A 116 4.76 4.37 1.63
N ASP A 117 4.85 5.44 2.44
CA ASP A 117 3.99 5.61 3.60
C ASP A 117 2.60 6.10 3.14
N PRO A 118 1.51 5.36 3.43
CA PRO A 118 0.17 5.79 3.07
C PRO A 118 -0.37 6.94 3.96
N GLY A 119 0.33 7.29 5.04
CA GLY A 119 -0.17 8.21 6.05
C GLY A 119 -1.15 7.52 7.01
N THR A 120 -1.87 8.31 7.80
CA THR A 120 -2.71 7.81 8.91
C THR A 120 -4.19 7.69 8.57
N THR A 121 -4.66 8.31 7.48
CA THR A 121 -6.09 8.46 7.17
C THR A 121 -6.65 7.41 6.22
N VAL A 122 -5.80 6.50 5.73
CA VAL A 122 -6.18 5.46 4.78
C VAL A 122 -5.59 4.11 5.19
N CYS A 123 -6.27 3.04 4.82
CA CYS A 123 -5.83 1.67 5.08
C CYS A 123 -5.19 1.08 3.82
N PRO A 124 -3.87 0.79 3.81
CA PRO A 124 -3.28 0.01 2.72
C PRO A 124 -3.81 -1.41 2.75
N PHE A 125 -4.01 -1.99 1.57
CA PHE A 125 -4.52 -3.36 1.46
C PHE A 125 -3.75 -4.20 0.43
N CYS A 126 -3.10 -3.56 -0.53
CA CYS A 126 -2.18 -4.23 -1.46
C CYS A 126 -1.17 -3.25 -2.06
N ALA A 127 -0.10 -3.80 -2.64
CA ALA A 127 0.88 -3.03 -3.37
C ALA A 127 1.37 -3.79 -4.62
N ILE A 128 1.81 -3.01 -5.61
CA ILE A 128 2.42 -3.52 -6.84
C ILE A 128 3.81 -2.88 -6.98
N LEU A 129 4.86 -3.69 -7.03
CA LEU A 129 6.17 -3.25 -7.48
C LEU A 129 6.24 -3.41 -8.99
N VAL A 130 6.41 -2.31 -9.71
CA VAL A 130 6.60 -2.35 -11.15
C VAL A 130 8.06 -2.07 -11.45
N ALA A 131 8.68 -2.94 -12.25
CA ALA A 131 9.96 -2.70 -12.89
C ALA A 131 9.75 -2.58 -14.40
N ASN A 132 10.11 -1.43 -14.97
CA ASN A 132 9.91 -1.12 -16.37
C ASN A 132 11.19 -1.30 -17.19
N ALA A 133 11.21 -2.29 -18.08
CA ALA A 133 12.29 -2.53 -19.04
C ALA A 133 11.81 -2.54 -20.52
N THR A 134 10.65 -1.94 -20.82
CA THR A 134 9.98 -2.02 -22.15
C THR A 134 10.66 -1.22 -23.26
N GLY A 135 11.66 -0.38 -22.95
CA GLY A 135 12.17 0.61 -23.90
C GLY A 135 11.27 1.86 -24.05
N SER A 136 10.13 1.90 -23.37
CA SER A 136 9.18 3.01 -23.36
C SER A 136 8.75 3.39 -21.94
N ASN A 137 8.10 4.55 -21.81
CA ASN A 137 7.56 5.00 -20.53
C ASN A 137 6.35 4.15 -20.12
N PHE A 138 6.27 3.82 -18.82
CA PHE A 138 5.13 3.16 -18.20
C PHE A 138 4.34 4.19 -17.38
N THR A 139 3.02 4.15 -17.46
CA THR A 139 2.12 4.95 -16.63
C THR A 139 0.99 4.07 -16.12
N LEU A 140 0.86 3.96 -14.79
CA LEU A 140 -0.17 3.12 -14.16
C LEU A 140 -1.58 3.58 -14.58
N GLY A 141 -2.48 2.64 -14.86
CA GLY A 141 -3.84 2.95 -15.33
C GLY A 141 -3.94 3.35 -16.80
N THR A 142 -2.84 3.32 -17.56
CA THR A 142 -2.86 3.55 -19.02
C THR A 142 -2.03 2.54 -19.80
N THR A 143 -0.89 2.12 -19.24
CA THR A 143 -0.03 1.08 -19.83
C THR A 143 -0.41 -0.28 -19.28
N ALA A 144 -0.60 -1.26 -20.14
CA ALA A 144 -0.95 -2.62 -19.71
C ALA A 144 0.16 -3.24 -18.86
N LEU A 145 -0.18 -3.77 -17.68
CA LEU A 145 0.74 -4.37 -16.70
C LEU A 145 1.41 -5.66 -17.19
N ASN A 146 0.89 -6.28 -18.25
CA ASN A 146 1.47 -7.46 -18.88
C ASN A 146 2.20 -7.15 -20.19
N THR A 147 2.51 -5.87 -20.44
CA THR A 147 3.36 -5.47 -21.56
C THR A 147 4.73 -6.16 -21.45
N ALA A 148 5.28 -6.64 -22.57
CA ALA A 148 6.56 -7.34 -22.56
C ALA A 148 7.67 -6.49 -21.90
N ASN A 149 8.44 -7.09 -20.99
CA ASN A 149 9.48 -6.44 -20.17
C ASN A 149 8.95 -5.47 -19.09
N ILE A 150 7.66 -5.51 -18.76
CA ILE A 150 7.16 -5.08 -17.44
C ILE A 150 7.19 -6.29 -16.51
N THR A 151 7.79 -6.12 -15.33
CA THR A 151 7.62 -7.06 -14.22
C THR A 151 6.77 -6.40 -13.14
N ALA A 152 5.71 -7.07 -12.72
CA ALA A 152 4.83 -6.63 -11.65
C ALA A 152 4.82 -7.66 -10.52
N THR A 153 5.20 -7.24 -9.31
CA THR A 153 5.16 -8.08 -8.10
C THR A 153 4.02 -7.60 -7.20
N TYR A 154 3.10 -8.50 -6.89
CA TYR A 154 1.90 -8.22 -6.09
C TYR A 154 2.12 -8.63 -4.64
N VAL A 155 1.77 -7.74 -3.71
CA VAL A 155 1.85 -7.99 -2.27
C VAL A 155 0.52 -7.65 -1.64
N ASP A 156 -0.07 -8.61 -0.93
CA ASP A 156 -1.21 -8.35 -0.04
C ASP A 156 -0.68 -7.76 1.28
N LEU A 157 -1.30 -6.70 1.77
CA LEU A 157 -0.85 -5.99 2.96
C LEU A 157 -1.94 -6.01 4.03
N SER A 158 -1.54 -6.30 5.27
CA SER A 158 -2.43 -6.14 6.42
C SER A 158 -2.23 -4.80 7.12
N ARG A 159 -1.06 -4.17 7.04
CA ARG A 159 -0.75 -2.93 7.77
C ARG A 159 0.21 -2.05 6.98
N PRO A 160 0.16 -0.71 7.13
CA PRO A 160 1.26 0.14 6.68
C PRO A 160 2.58 -0.26 7.35
N LEU A 161 3.67 -0.21 6.58
CA LEU A 161 5.01 -0.30 7.13
C LEU A 161 5.36 1.08 7.65
N SER A 162 5.17 1.29 8.95
CA SER A 162 5.67 2.49 9.61
C SER A 162 7.18 2.38 9.76
N GLY A 163 7.94 3.17 9.00
CA GLY A 163 9.40 3.27 9.08
C GLY A 163 10.10 2.75 7.83
N ALA A 164 11.19 3.43 7.44
CA ALA A 164 12.00 3.20 6.24
C ALA A 164 12.75 1.85 6.19
N GLY A 165 12.21 0.80 6.82
CA GLY A 165 12.69 -0.56 6.63
C GLY A 165 12.25 -1.02 5.24
N ALA A 166 13.21 -1.14 4.32
CA ALA A 166 12.99 -1.85 3.07
C ALA A 166 12.39 -3.22 3.39
N ILE A 167 11.19 -3.51 2.88
CA ILE A 167 10.81 -4.92 2.75
C ILE A 167 11.67 -5.44 1.60
N THR A 168 12.70 -6.20 1.96
CA THR A 168 13.36 -7.11 1.03
C THR A 168 12.48 -8.36 0.97
N ILE A 169 11.76 -8.54 -0.14
CA ILE A 169 11.06 -9.80 -0.46
C ILE A 169 12.04 -10.71 -1.19
#